data_AF-A0A964QC28-F1
#
_entry.id   AF-A0A964QC28-F1
#
_cell.length_a   1.000
_cell.length_b   1.000
_cell.length_c   1.000
_cell.angle_alpha   90.00
_cell.angle_beta   90.00
_cell.angle_gamma   90.00
#
_symmetry.space_group_name_H-M   'P 1'
#
loop_
_entity.id
_entity.type
_entity.pdbx_description
1 polymer ?
#
loop_
_entity_poly.entity_id
_entity_poly.type
_entity_poly.pdbx_seq_one_letter_code
_entity_poly.pdbx_strand_id
1 'polypeptide(L)' 'MLMTDIDPKLTFDSFVIGPANRLASAAAKRSADAPGTSYNPLFIYSASGLGKTHILSAVAHQAQKANARLRVTYQTL' A
#
# COMPACT_ATOMS: atom_id res chain seq x y z
N MET A 1 -10.58 -10.13 -15.73
CA MET A 1 -9.10 -10.14 -15.72
C MET A 1 -8.67 -9.27 -14.55
N LEU A 2 -8.18 -9.84 -13.45
CA LEU A 2 -7.76 -9.05 -12.28
C LEU A 2 -6.41 -8.42 -12.61
N MET A 3 -6.41 -7.17 -13.09
CA MET A 3 -5.20 -6.44 -13.41
C MET A 3 -4.45 -6.17 -12.10
N THR A 4 -3.33 -6.88 -11.92
CA THR A 4 -2.32 -6.57 -10.90
C THR A 4 -1.02 -6.25 -11.63
N ASP A 5 -1.10 -5.36 -12.62
CA ASP A 5 0.10 -4.77 -13.21
C ASP A 5 0.52 -3.59 -12.34
N ILE A 6 1.08 -3.93 -11.18
CA ILE A 6 1.57 -2.97 -10.19
C ILE A 6 3.08 -2.91 -10.37
N ASP A 7 3.63 -1.69 -10.53
CA ASP A 7 5.07 -1.51 -10.69
C ASP A 7 5.83 -2.20 -9.52
N PRO A 8 6.72 -3.17 -9.81
CA PRO A 8 7.43 -3.92 -8.80
C PRO A 8 8.40 -3.07 -7.97
N LYS A 9 8.71 -1.85 -8.42
CA LYS A 9 9.58 -0.91 -7.70
C LYS A 9 8.86 -0.16 -6.59
N LEU A 10 7.53 -0.10 -6.60
CA LEU A 10 6.74 0.66 -5.63
C LEU A 10 6.48 -0.17 -4.35
N THR A 11 7.53 -0.41 -3.58
CA THR A 11 7.48 -1.19 -2.33
C THR A 11 7.67 -0.31 -1.11
N PHE A 12 7.40 -0.82 0.10
CA PHE A 12 7.70 -0.08 1.33
C PHE A 12 9.20 0.18 1.49
N ASP A 13 10.05 -0.72 1.00
CA ASP A 13 11.51 -0.64 1.14
C ASP A 13 12.09 0.51 0.29
N SER A 14 11.45 0.83 -0.84
CA SER A 14 11.83 1.96 -1.71
C SER A 14 11.11 3.27 -1.36
N PHE A 15 10.20 3.28 -0.38
CA PHE A 15 9.47 4.48 0.03
C PHE A 15 10.23 5.23 1.11
N VAL A 16 10.68 6.45 0.81
CA VAL A 16 11.42 7.27 1.79
C VAL A 16 10.48 7.81 2.87
N ILE A 17 10.72 7.41 4.11
CA ILE A 17 9.94 7.83 5.27
C ILE A 17 10.55 9.10 5.88
N GLY A 18 9.71 10.12 6.04
CA GLY A 18 10.00 11.37 6.76
C GLY A 18 8.87 11.74 7.73
N PRO A 19 9.04 12.79 8.54
CA PRO A 19 8.02 13.20 9.52
C PRO A 19 6.62 13.39 8.91
N ALA A 20 6.54 13.96 7.70
CA ALA A 20 5.28 14.28 7.04
C ALA A 20 4.49 13.05 6.55
N ASN A 21 5.14 11.90 6.30
CA ASN A 21 4.50 10.70 5.75
C ASN A 21 4.59 9.47 6.68
N ARG A 22 5.26 9.60 7.84
CA ARG A 22 5.48 8.51 8.79
C ARG A 22 4.18 7.86 9.26
N LEU A 23 3.17 8.66 9.59
CA LEU A 23 1.88 8.15 10.05
C LEU A 23 1.19 7.32 8.96
N ALA A 24 1.10 7.88 7.74
CA ALA A 24 0.48 7.20 6.60
C ALA A 24 1.22 5.91 6.24
N SER A 25 2.56 5.95 6.23
CA SER A 25 3.39 4.78 5.95
C SER A 25 3.23 3.67 7.01
N ALA A 26 3.22 4.04 8.29
CA ALA A 26 3.03 3.08 9.38
C ALA A 26 1.64 2.44 9.37
N ALA A 27 0.59 3.26 9.17
CA ALA A 27 -0.79 2.76 9.05
C ALA A 27 -0.93 1.82 7.85
N ALA A 28 -0.39 2.19 6.69
CA ALA A 28 -0.40 1.36 5.49
C ALA A 28 0.32 0.02 5.69
N LYS A 29 1.51 0.04 6.30
CA LYS A 29 2.24 -1.19 6.59
C LYS A 29 1.45 -2.11 7.53
N ARG A 30 0.82 -1.54 8.56
CA ARG A 30 -0.01 -2.31 9.49
C ARG A 30 -1.26 -2.91 8.83
N SER A 31 -1.93 -2.17 7.93
CA SER A 31 -3.04 -2.71 7.14
C SER A 31 -2.60 -3.85 6.21
N ALA A 32 -1.39 -3.78 5.67
CA ALA A 32 -0.85 -4.81 4.78
C ALA A 32 -0.42 -6.07 5.54
N ASP A 33 0.16 -5.93 6.73
CA ASP A 33 0.61 -7.05 7.57
C ASP A 33 -0.57 -7.83 8.18
N ALA A 34 -1.70 -7.17 8.42
CA ALA A 34 -2.92 -7.79 8.95
C ALA A 34 -4.19 -7.35 8.20
N PRO A 35 -4.35 -7.75 6.91
CA PRO A 35 -5.46 -7.30 6.07
C PRO A 35 -6.82 -7.59 6.69
N GLY A 36 -7.70 -6.59 6.68
CA GLY A 36 -9.08 -6.71 7.18
C GLY A 36 -9.27 -6.52 8.68
N THR A 37 -8.19 -6.48 9.48
CA THR A 37 -8.28 -6.31 10.95
C THR A 37 -7.86 -4.92 11.42
N SER A 38 -6.67 -4.46 11.03
CA SER A 38 -6.12 -3.18 11.46
C SER A 38 -6.35 -2.11 10.40
N TYR A 39 -6.89 -0.95 10.82
CA TYR A 39 -7.15 0.20 9.96
C TYR A 39 -7.92 -0.17 8.68
N ASN A 40 -9.13 -0.73 8.86
CA ASN A 40 -10.05 -1.07 7.78
C ASN A 40 -11.36 -0.25 7.92
N PRO A 41 -11.69 0.66 6.99
CA PRO A 41 -10.92 1.01 5.79
C PRO A 41 -9.69 1.88 6.10
N LEU A 42 -8.64 1.74 5.30
CA LEU A 42 -7.51 2.67 5.28
C LEU A 42 -7.74 3.73 4.20
N PHE A 43 -7.72 5.00 4.61
CA PHE A 43 -7.85 6.13 3.69
C PHE A 43 -6.61 7.03 3.75
N ILE A 44 -5.99 7.29 2.60
CA ILE A 44 -4.79 8.13 2.48
C ILE A 44 -5.11 9.34 1.59
N TYR A 45 -4.91 10.53 2.12
CA TYR A 45 -5.14 11.80 1.43
C TYR A 45 -3.91 12.69 1.47
N SER A 46 -3.63 13.34 0.33
CA SER A 46 -2.53 14.30 0.18
C SER A 46 -2.63 15.04 -1.15
N ALA A 47 -1.89 16.14 -1.30
CA ALA A 47 -1.65 16.77 -2.60
C ALA A 47 -0.98 15.82 -3.61
N SER A 48 -0.99 16.21 -4.90
CA SER A 48 -0.35 15.45 -5.97
C SER A 48 1.16 15.27 -5.72
N GLY A 49 1.72 14.14 -6.18
CA GLY A 49 3.16 13.88 -6.08
C GLY A 49 3.68 13.45 -4.69
N LEU A 50 2.82 13.28 -3.69
CA LEU A 50 3.26 12.92 -2.32
C LEU A 50 3.22 11.41 -2.00
N GLY A 51 3.22 10.56 -3.03
CA GLY A 51 3.43 9.12 -2.85
C GLY A 51 2.20 8.25 -2.56
N LYS A 52 0.97 8.76 -2.77
CA LYS A 52 -0.27 7.95 -2.58
C LYS A 52 -0.26 6.65 -3.37
N THR A 53 0.04 6.74 -4.66
CA THR A 53 0.15 5.58 -5.56
C THR A 53 1.23 4.61 -5.08
N HIS A 54 2.39 5.13 -4.69
CA HIS A 54 3.48 4.30 -4.16
C HIS A 54 3.03 3.52 -2.92
N ILE A 55 2.42 4.18 -1.94
CA ILE A 55 1.95 3.51 -0.72
C ILE A 55 0.88 2.45 -1.06
N LEU A 56 -0.07 2.76 -1.95
CA LEU A 56 -1.12 1.81 -2.31
C LEU A 56 -0.54 0.56 -3.01
N SER A 57 0.41 0.75 -3.92
CA SER A 57 1.16 -0.34 -4.54
C SER A 57 1.98 -1.14 -3.52
N ALA A 58 2.63 -0.47 -2.57
CA ALA A 58 3.42 -1.11 -1.53
C ALA A 58 2.56 -1.99 -0.61
N VAL A 59 1.34 -1.56 -0.28
CA VAL A 59 0.36 -2.38 0.47
C VAL A 59 0.04 -3.66 -0.28
N ALA A 60 -0.20 -3.59 -1.59
CA ALA A 60 -0.50 -4.76 -2.41
C ALA A 60 0.68 -5.75 -2.44
N HIS A 61 1.90 -5.27 -2.68
CA HIS A 61 3.11 -6.10 -2.66
C HIS A 61 3.33 -6.75 -1.30
N GLN A 62 3.17 -5.99 -0.22
CA GLN A 62 3.35 -6.50 1.14
C GLN A 62 2.28 -7.55 1.51
N ALA A 63 1.02 -7.32 1.15
CA ALA A 63 -0.04 -8.29 1.40
C ALA A 63 0.21 -9.62 0.64
N GLN A 64 0.64 -9.56 -0.61
CA GLN A 64 1.01 -10.76 -1.38
C GLN A 64 2.24 -11.47 -0.80
N LYS A 65 3.24 -10.73 -0.32
CA LYS A 65 4.39 -11.30 0.39
C LYS A 65 3.99 -12.01 1.69
N ALA A 66 3.08 -11.42 2.46
CA ALA A 66 2.59 -11.99 3.71
C ALA A 66 1.73 -13.24 3.50
N ASN A 67 0.93 -13.27 2.42
CA ASN A 67 0.13 -14.43 2.05
C ASN A 67 -0.10 -14.48 0.53
N ALA A 68 0.65 -15.36 -0.16
CA ALA A 68 0.59 -15.52 -1.61
C ALA A 68 -0.77 -15.99 -2.15
N ARG A 69 -1.68 -16.46 -1.27
CA ARG A 69 -3.05 -16.87 -1.67
C ARG A 69 -4.06 -15.71 -1.59
N LEU A 70 -3.67 -14.56 -1.05
CA LEU A 70 -4.55 -13.39 -1.02
C LEU A 70 -4.84 -12.89 -2.43
N ARG A 71 -6.12 -12.68 -2.72
CA ARG A 71 -6.55 -12.04 -3.96
C ARG A 71 -6.48 -10.53 -3.76
N VAL A 72 -5.52 -9.90 -4.43
CA VAL A 72 -5.35 -8.45 -4.42
C VAL A 72 -5.84 -7.89 -5.75
N THR A 73 -6.62 -6.82 -5.69
CA THR A 73 -7.09 -6.09 -6.87
C THR A 73 -6.64 -4.64 -6.73
N TYR A 74 -6.00 -4.10 -7.77
CA TYR A 74 -5.63 -2.70 -7.85
C TYR A 74 -6.47 -2.05 -8.95
N GLN A 75 -7.12 -0.92 -8.65
CA GLN A 75 -8.00 -0.23 -9.59
C GLN A 75 -7.74 1.27 -9.55
N THR A 76 -7.84 1.88 -10.71
CA THR A 76 -7.91 3.33 -10.90
C THR A 76 -9.28 3.67 -11.47
N LEU A 77 -9.81 4.83 -11.09
CA LEU A 77 -11.01 5.40 -11.73
C LEU A 77 -10.65 5.99 -13.10
#